data_AF-T0N429-F1
#
_entry.id   AF-T0N429-F1
#
_cell.length_a   1.000
_cell.length_b   1.000
_cell.length_c   1.000
_cell.angle_alpha   90.00
_cell.angle_beta   90.00
_cell.angle_gamma   90.00
#
_symmetry.space_group_name_H-M   'P 1'
#
loop_
_entity.id
_entity.type
_entity.pdbx_description
1 polymer ?
#
loop_
_entity_poly.entity_id
_entity_poly.type
_entity_poly.pdbx_seq_one_letter_code
_entity_poly.pdbx_strand_id
1 'polypeptide(L)'
;NQIEDKLHFLKKNLDKYFWMGEENYYSPAISINDGKKERIQLITSNAGHLLFTGLLERVKKESIVKRIFEDDMMTPYGIRTLSSHSSKFNPCQYQSGSIWPNDNWMILKGLKSSGFTKEADLLRSHLIDAIITLKNPYEYYSVDVDNNIINPDNLIDKPCSPQAWAVGAFLSILDDKF
;
A
#
# COMPACT_ATOMS: atom_id res chain seq x y z
N ASN A 1 19.77 -5.98 24.85
CA ASN A 1 20.06 -4.55 24.54
C ASN A 1 18.72 -3.83 24.35
N GLN A 2 18.57 -2.57 24.77
CA GLN A 2 17.30 -1.81 24.66
C GLN A 2 16.65 -1.87 23.27
N ILE A 3 17.45 -1.93 22.21
CA ILE A 3 16.97 -2.09 20.82
C ILE A 3 16.28 -3.44 20.61
N GLU A 4 16.87 -4.53 21.10
CA GLU A 4 16.30 -5.88 20.99
C GLU A 4 15.02 -6.00 21.79
N ASP A 5 14.98 -5.41 22.99
CA ASP A 5 13.80 -5.39 23.84
C ASP A 5 12.65 -4.63 23.14
N LYS A 6 12.96 -3.50 22.50
CA LYS A 6 11.98 -2.74 21.73
C LYS A 6 11.48 -3.50 20.51
N LEU A 7 12.37 -4.18 19.77
CA LEU A 7 12.00 -5.01 18.63
C LEU A 7 11.09 -6.18 19.06
N HIS A 8 11.45 -6.88 20.14
CA HIS A 8 10.65 -7.96 20.69
C HIS A 8 9.27 -7.46 21.13
N PHE A 9 9.21 -6.31 21.81
CA PHE A 9 7.96 -5.68 22.21
C PHE A 9 7.05 -5.37 21.01
N LEU A 10 7.59 -4.77 19.94
CA LEU A 10 6.82 -4.45 18.74
C LEU A 10 6.30 -5.71 18.05
N LYS A 11 7.16 -6.72 17.84
CA LYS A 11 6.76 -8.01 17.24
C LYS A 11 5.65 -8.68 18.04
N LYS A 12 5.82 -8.80 19.35
CA LYS A 12 4.86 -9.48 20.24
C LYS A 12 3.49 -8.79 20.28
N ASN A 13 3.45 -7.47 20.14
CA ASN A 13 2.19 -6.71 20.24
C ASN A 13 1.59 -6.32 18.89
N LEU A 14 2.25 -6.59 17.76
CA LEU A 14 1.76 -6.23 16.44
C LEU A 14 0.34 -6.74 16.20
N ASP A 15 0.13 -8.06 16.34
CA ASP A 15 -1.18 -8.67 16.15
C ASP A 15 -2.19 -8.19 17.18
N LYS A 16 -1.77 -8.06 18.45
CA LYS A 16 -2.61 -7.52 19.51
C LYS A 16 -3.11 -6.12 19.17
N TYR A 17 -2.29 -5.27 18.57
CA TYR A 17 -2.70 -3.92 18.20
C TYR A 17 -3.50 -3.92 16.91
N PHE A 18 -3.03 -4.58 15.86
CA PHE A 18 -3.52 -4.27 14.52
C PHE A 18 -4.26 -5.42 13.83
N TRP A 19 -4.21 -6.66 14.32
CA TRP A 19 -4.89 -7.76 13.63
C TRP A 19 -6.42 -7.65 13.72
N MET A 20 -7.06 -7.68 12.55
CA MET A 20 -8.51 -7.69 12.36
C MET A 20 -8.90 -9.11 11.94
N GLY A 21 -9.43 -9.88 12.91
CA GLY A 21 -9.58 -11.33 12.77
C GLY A 21 -10.64 -11.75 11.76
N GLU A 22 -11.71 -10.96 11.59
CA GLU A 22 -12.78 -11.26 10.64
C GLU A 22 -12.31 -11.05 9.20
N GLU A 23 -11.55 -9.98 8.97
CA GLU A 23 -10.98 -9.59 7.69
C GLU A 23 -9.70 -10.36 7.34
N ASN A 24 -9.11 -11.06 8.31
CA ASN A 24 -7.78 -11.67 8.23
C ASN A 24 -6.73 -10.67 7.69
N TYR A 25 -6.73 -9.46 8.25
CA TYR A 25 -5.89 -8.36 7.77
C TYR A 25 -5.40 -7.47 8.91
N TYR A 26 -4.57 -6.48 8.59
CA TYR A 26 -4.10 -5.51 9.58
C TYR A 26 -4.79 -4.16 9.42
N SER A 27 -5.28 -3.65 10.54
CA SER A 27 -5.75 -2.29 10.70
C SER A 27 -4.61 -1.30 10.47
N PRO A 28 -4.84 -0.18 9.76
CA PRO A 28 -3.82 0.83 9.54
C PRO A 28 -3.41 1.55 10.84
N ALA A 29 -4.31 1.65 11.82
CA ALA A 29 -4.06 2.39 13.05
C ALA A 29 -5.02 2.03 14.19
N ILE A 30 -4.65 2.44 15.39
CA ILE A 30 -5.54 2.50 16.55
C ILE A 30 -6.09 3.92 16.68
N SER A 31 -7.41 4.07 16.65
CA SER A 31 -8.08 5.31 17.04
C SER A 31 -8.32 5.37 18.54
N ILE A 32 -8.47 6.58 19.07
CA ILE A 32 -8.93 6.81 20.44
C ILE A 32 -10.29 7.50 20.33
N ASN A 33 -11.35 6.76 20.65
CA ASN A 33 -12.73 7.24 20.66
C ASN A 33 -13.24 7.23 22.11
N ASP A 34 -13.61 8.38 22.64
CA ASP A 34 -14.06 8.53 24.05
C ASP A 34 -13.12 7.88 25.08
N GLY A 35 -11.81 8.00 24.85
CA GLY A 35 -10.77 7.43 25.72
C GLY A 35 -10.53 5.92 25.53
N LYS A 36 -11.27 5.24 24.64
CA LYS A 36 -11.09 3.83 24.31
C LYS A 36 -10.25 3.66 23.06
N LYS A 37 -9.32 2.70 23.12
CA LYS A 37 -8.49 2.30 21.97
C LYS A 37 -9.26 1.32 21.11
N GLU A 38 -9.44 1.66 19.85
CA GLU A 38 -10.18 0.84 18.88
C GLU A 38 -9.36 0.70 17.60
N ARG A 39 -9.43 -0.47 16.96
CA ARG A 39 -8.82 -0.66 15.64
C ARG A 39 -9.67 0.07 14.61
N ILE A 40 -9.01 0.78 13.70
CA ILE A 40 -9.69 1.30 12.53
C ILE A 40 -10.00 0.12 11.61
N GLN A 41 -11.28 -0.17 11.41
CA GLN A 41 -11.76 -1.27 10.55
C GLN A 41 -11.75 -0.84 9.08
N LEU A 42 -10.54 -0.69 8.51
CA LEU A 42 -10.35 -0.33 7.10
C LEU A 42 -9.30 -1.21 6.46
N ILE A 43 -9.54 -1.58 5.20
CA ILE A 43 -8.55 -2.25 4.36
C ILE A 43 -7.77 -1.18 3.59
N THR A 44 -6.48 -1.09 3.88
CA THR A 44 -5.57 -0.13 3.26
C THR A 44 -4.31 -0.80 2.74
N SER A 45 -3.53 -0.10 1.92
CA SER A 45 -2.23 -0.59 1.43
C SER A 45 -1.17 -0.72 2.53
N ASN A 46 -1.33 0.01 3.65
CA ASN A 46 -0.34 0.07 4.75
C ASN A 46 0.08 -1.30 5.29
N ALA A 47 -0.81 -2.29 5.35
CA ALA A 47 -0.42 -3.62 5.84
C ALA A 47 0.65 -4.26 4.94
N GLY A 48 0.66 -3.92 3.64
CA GLY A 48 1.69 -4.33 2.70
C GLY A 48 3.10 -3.87 3.10
N HIS A 49 3.25 -2.79 3.87
CA HIS A 49 4.55 -2.36 4.41
C HIS A 49 5.15 -3.39 5.37
N LEU A 50 4.32 -4.18 6.05
CA LEU A 50 4.81 -5.23 6.93
C LEU A 50 5.56 -6.32 6.15
N LEU A 51 5.22 -6.54 4.87
CA LEU A 51 5.95 -7.45 3.99
C LEU A 51 7.40 -7.00 3.79
N PHE A 52 7.63 -5.68 3.65
CA PHE A 52 8.96 -5.09 3.45
C PHE A 52 9.91 -5.38 4.60
N THR A 53 9.38 -5.51 5.83
CA THR A 53 10.20 -5.82 7.00
C THR A 53 10.82 -7.21 6.95
N GLY A 54 10.20 -8.16 6.24
CA GLY A 54 10.55 -9.57 6.27
C GLY A 54 10.22 -10.30 7.59
N LEU A 55 9.71 -9.59 8.61
CA LEU A 55 9.60 -10.07 9.98
C LEU A 55 8.29 -10.81 10.32
N LEU A 56 7.34 -10.85 9.39
CA LEU A 56 6.07 -11.55 9.57
C LEU A 56 6.18 -13.06 9.38
N GLU A 57 5.32 -13.80 10.08
CA GLU A 57 5.05 -15.21 9.81
C GLU A 57 4.42 -15.38 8.43
N ARG A 58 4.69 -16.55 7.80
CA ARG A 58 4.26 -16.80 6.42
C ARG A 58 2.74 -16.69 6.23
N VAL A 59 1.95 -17.24 7.15
CA VAL A 59 0.48 -17.17 7.08
C VAL A 59 -0.03 -15.72 7.06
N LYS A 60 0.60 -14.82 7.84
CA LYS A 60 0.24 -13.40 7.87
C LYS A 60 0.62 -12.69 6.57
N LYS A 61 1.78 -13.02 6.02
CA LYS A 61 2.19 -12.51 4.70
C LYS A 61 1.21 -12.94 3.62
N GLU A 62 0.87 -14.22 3.56
CA GLU A 62 -0.10 -14.77 2.60
C GLU A 62 -1.47 -14.10 2.72
N SER A 63 -1.92 -13.83 3.95
CA SER A 63 -3.17 -13.11 4.19
C SER A 63 -3.16 -11.67 3.67
N ILE A 64 -2.05 -10.95 3.90
CA ILE A 64 -1.88 -9.59 3.39
C ILE A 64 -1.87 -9.60 1.86
N VAL A 65 -1.06 -10.48 1.26
CA VAL A 65 -0.91 -10.59 -0.19
C VAL A 65 -2.24 -10.92 -0.84
N LYS A 66 -2.96 -11.93 -0.34
CA LYS A 66 -4.29 -12.26 -0.85
C LYS A 66 -5.20 -11.02 -0.84
N ARG A 67 -5.26 -10.30 0.28
CA ARG A 67 -6.21 -9.20 0.44
C ARG A 67 -5.89 -7.97 -0.42
N ILE A 68 -4.63 -7.57 -0.56
CA ILE A 68 -4.28 -6.37 -1.35
C ILE A 68 -4.38 -6.58 -2.86
N PHE A 69 -4.42 -7.84 -3.31
CA PHE A 69 -4.60 -8.20 -4.72
C PHE A 69 -6.05 -8.42 -5.13
N GLU A 70 -7.02 -8.26 -4.22
CA GLU A 70 -8.44 -8.22 -4.58
C GLU A 70 -8.77 -6.95 -5.40
N ASP A 71 -9.77 -7.02 -6.28
CA ASP A 71 -10.10 -5.99 -7.28
C ASP A 71 -10.48 -4.62 -6.67
N ASP A 72 -10.90 -4.60 -5.41
CA ASP A 72 -11.22 -3.36 -4.70
C ASP A 72 -9.98 -2.60 -4.21
N MET A 73 -8.81 -3.25 -4.22
CA MET A 73 -7.51 -2.69 -3.85
C MET A 73 -6.57 -2.60 -5.07
N MET A 74 -6.45 -3.68 -5.85
CA MET A 74 -5.52 -3.75 -6.97
C MET A 74 -6.16 -3.21 -8.24
N THR A 75 -5.54 -2.19 -8.82
CA THR A 75 -5.94 -1.61 -10.11
C THR A 75 -4.96 -2.02 -11.20
N PRO A 76 -5.28 -1.82 -12.49
CA PRO A 76 -4.34 -1.94 -13.61
C PRO A 76 -3.13 -1.01 -13.54
N TYR A 77 -3.09 -0.10 -12.56
CA TYR A 77 -2.01 0.86 -12.37
C TYR A 77 -1.35 0.75 -10.99
N GLY A 78 -1.71 -0.24 -10.15
CA GLY A 78 -1.14 -0.43 -8.82
C GLY A 78 -2.19 -0.52 -7.70
N ILE A 79 -1.72 -0.63 -6.46
CA ILE A 79 -2.56 -0.80 -5.26
C ILE A 79 -2.96 0.58 -4.74
N ARG A 80 -4.26 0.80 -4.57
CA ARG A 80 -4.81 2.02 -3.97
C ARG A 80 -4.64 2.03 -2.44
N THR A 81 -4.59 3.23 -1.87
CA THR A 81 -4.40 3.47 -0.43
C THR A 81 -5.56 2.94 0.43
N LEU A 82 -6.77 2.90 -0.10
CA LEU A 82 -7.98 2.46 0.59
C LEU A 82 -8.90 1.69 -0.34
N SER A 83 -9.45 0.58 0.14
CA SER A 83 -10.42 -0.26 -0.56
C SER A 83 -11.59 0.55 -1.12
N SER A 84 -11.97 0.29 -2.37
CA SER A 84 -13.13 0.92 -3.01
C SER A 84 -14.48 0.54 -2.39
N HIS A 85 -14.52 -0.52 -1.57
CA HIS A 85 -15.71 -0.91 -0.80
C HIS A 85 -15.88 -0.08 0.49
N SER A 86 -14.88 0.71 0.90
CA SER A 86 -14.99 1.57 2.07
C SER A 86 -15.95 2.73 1.81
N SER A 87 -16.81 3.04 2.79
CA SER A 87 -17.65 4.26 2.74
C SER A 87 -16.84 5.56 2.74
N LYS A 88 -15.55 5.48 3.08
CA LYS A 88 -14.60 6.59 3.05
C LYS A 88 -13.80 6.66 1.75
N PHE A 89 -14.02 5.73 0.83
CA PHE A 89 -13.31 5.70 -0.44
C PHE A 89 -13.61 6.95 -1.27
N ASN A 90 -12.55 7.60 -1.71
CA ASN A 90 -12.58 8.66 -2.70
C ASN A 90 -11.26 8.58 -3.50
N PRO A 91 -11.31 8.21 -4.79
CA PRO A 91 -10.10 8.03 -5.59
C PRO A 91 -9.31 9.33 -5.75
N CYS A 92 -9.96 10.48 -5.66
CA CYS A 92 -9.35 11.80 -5.80
C CYS A 92 -8.74 12.35 -4.51
N GLN A 93 -8.89 11.66 -3.38
CA GLN A 93 -8.35 12.11 -2.09
C GLN A 93 -6.99 11.50 -1.80
N TYR A 94 -6.15 12.32 -1.18
CA TYR A 94 -4.74 12.07 -0.91
C TYR A 94 -4.44 10.70 -0.28
N GLN A 95 -5.24 10.22 0.68
CA GLN A 95 -5.01 8.93 1.40
C GLN A 95 -6.25 8.01 1.42
N SER A 96 -7.28 8.35 0.66
CA SER A 96 -8.59 7.66 0.73
C SER A 96 -8.94 6.92 -0.55
N GLY A 97 -7.97 6.60 -1.41
CA GLY A 97 -8.23 5.92 -2.68
C GLY A 97 -7.24 6.21 -3.80
N SER A 98 -6.33 7.16 -3.60
CA SER A 98 -5.18 7.42 -4.46
C SER A 98 -4.20 6.25 -4.49
N ILE A 99 -3.29 6.25 -5.46
CA ILE A 99 -2.19 5.30 -5.61
C ILE A 99 -0.86 6.06 -5.49
N TRP A 100 0.04 5.53 -4.68
CA TRP A 100 1.32 6.16 -4.37
C TRP A 100 2.50 5.34 -4.87
N PRO A 101 3.40 5.90 -5.70
CA PRO A 101 4.59 5.21 -6.18
C PRO A 101 5.48 4.62 -5.07
N ASN A 102 5.76 5.38 -4.01
CA ASN A 102 6.64 4.94 -2.92
C ASN A 102 6.00 3.84 -2.06
N ASP A 103 4.69 3.95 -1.81
CA ASP A 103 3.89 2.95 -1.11
C ASP A 103 3.96 1.61 -1.85
N ASN A 104 3.59 1.65 -3.14
CA ASN A 104 3.60 0.48 -4.01
C ASN A 104 5.00 -0.11 -4.20
N TRP A 105 6.03 0.72 -4.31
CA TRP A 105 7.42 0.27 -4.37
C TRP A 105 7.83 -0.49 -3.10
N MET A 106 7.45 0.00 -1.91
CA MET A 106 7.74 -0.68 -0.65
C MET A 106 7.04 -2.05 -0.59
N ILE A 107 5.77 -2.12 -0.98
CA ILE A 107 5.01 -3.36 -1.07
C ILE A 107 5.69 -4.32 -2.04
N LEU A 108 6.04 -3.85 -3.23
CA LEU A 108 6.70 -4.62 -4.27
C LEU A 108 8.03 -5.22 -3.81
N LYS A 109 8.88 -4.45 -3.12
CA LYS A 109 10.12 -4.98 -2.54
C LYS A 109 9.83 -6.03 -1.45
N GLY A 110 8.77 -5.84 -0.66
CA GLY A 110 8.34 -6.80 0.36
C GLY A 110 7.82 -8.12 -0.22
N LEU A 111 7.07 -8.06 -1.33
CA LEU A 111 6.62 -9.23 -2.08
C LEU A 111 7.83 -10.04 -2.58
N LYS A 112 8.78 -9.37 -3.24
CA LYS A 112 10.01 -10.01 -3.74
C LYS A 112 10.83 -10.66 -2.64
N SER A 113 11.13 -9.94 -1.57
CA SER A 113 11.95 -10.47 -0.47
C SER A 113 11.25 -11.59 0.30
N SER A 114 9.92 -11.67 0.22
CA SER A 114 9.12 -12.72 0.86
C SER A 114 8.77 -13.90 -0.07
N GLY A 115 9.23 -13.90 -1.33
CA GLY A 115 9.04 -15.00 -2.28
C GLY A 115 7.71 -15.02 -3.02
N PHE A 116 6.94 -13.92 -2.99
CA PHE A 116 5.69 -13.74 -3.75
C PHE A 116 5.99 -13.22 -5.15
N THR A 117 6.73 -14.01 -5.94
CA THR A 117 7.27 -13.57 -7.23
C THR A 117 6.17 -13.24 -8.24
N LYS A 118 5.10 -14.04 -8.30
CA LYS A 118 4.00 -13.82 -9.25
C LYS A 118 3.29 -12.50 -8.99
N GLU A 119 2.99 -12.23 -7.73
CA GLU A 119 2.35 -11.01 -7.26
C GLU A 119 3.27 -9.80 -7.45
N ALA A 120 4.57 -9.96 -7.19
CA ALA A 120 5.55 -8.92 -7.45
C ALA A 120 5.63 -8.57 -8.95
N ASP A 121 5.67 -9.56 -9.83
CA ASP A 121 5.76 -9.34 -11.28
C ASP A 121 4.50 -8.66 -11.81
N LEU A 122 3.32 -9.07 -11.34
CA LEU A 122 2.04 -8.44 -11.68
C LEU A 122 2.01 -6.98 -11.24
N LEU A 123 2.33 -6.70 -9.96
CA LEU A 123 2.35 -5.34 -9.44
C LEU A 123 3.37 -4.47 -10.18
N ARG A 124 4.57 -5.00 -10.46
CA ARG A 124 5.58 -4.28 -11.24
C ARG A 124 5.06 -3.92 -12.63
N SER A 125 4.39 -4.84 -13.32
CA SER A 125 3.81 -4.58 -14.64
C SER A 125 2.82 -3.42 -14.60
N HIS A 126 1.86 -3.44 -13.68
CA HIS A 126 0.86 -2.37 -13.54
C HIS A 126 1.50 -1.02 -13.18
N LEU A 127 2.54 -1.01 -12.35
CA LEU A 127 3.27 0.22 -12.04
C LEU A 127 4.04 0.77 -13.24
N ILE A 128 4.58 -0.10 -14.10
CA ILE A 128 5.20 0.32 -15.37
C ILE A 128 4.15 0.95 -16.29
N ASP A 129 2.96 0.34 -16.41
CA ASP A 129 1.85 0.89 -17.18
C ASP A 129 1.43 2.27 -16.67
N ALA A 130 1.42 2.46 -15.35
CA ALA A 130 1.15 3.75 -14.72
C ALA A 130 2.22 4.80 -15.06
N ILE A 131 3.51 4.44 -14.95
CA ILE A 131 4.63 5.32 -15.28
C ILE A 131 4.57 5.78 -16.74
N ILE A 132 4.32 4.85 -17.66
CA ILE A 132 4.22 5.14 -19.10
C ILE A 132 3.04 6.08 -19.38
N THR A 133 1.89 5.83 -18.72
CA THR A 133 0.67 6.60 -18.96
C THR A 133 0.75 8.02 -18.40
N LEU A 134 1.24 8.19 -17.17
CA LEU A 134 1.30 9.48 -16.47
C LEU A 134 2.45 10.37 -16.95
N LYS A 135 3.54 9.79 -17.47
CA LYS A 135 4.77 10.44 -17.97
C LYS A 135 5.58 11.24 -16.95
N ASN A 136 4.94 11.85 -15.94
CA ASN A 136 5.59 12.61 -14.89
C ASN A 136 5.64 11.82 -13.57
N PRO A 137 6.68 12.01 -12.73
CA PRO A 137 6.80 11.38 -11.42
C PRO A 137 5.99 12.13 -10.37
N TYR A 138 4.66 12.03 -10.48
CA TYR A 138 3.72 12.56 -9.51
C TYR A 138 3.88 11.88 -8.15
N GLU A 139 3.70 12.66 -7.09
CA GLU A 139 3.66 12.20 -5.72
C GLU A 139 2.66 11.06 -5.49
N TYR A 140 1.48 11.18 -6.11
CA TYR A 140 0.43 10.19 -6.17
C TYR A 140 -0.43 10.43 -7.41
N TYR A 141 -1.24 9.45 -7.79
CA TYR A 141 -2.23 9.56 -8.86
C TYR A 141 -3.52 8.86 -8.48
N SER A 142 -4.57 9.08 -9.27
CA SER A 142 -5.92 8.62 -8.97
C SER A 142 -6.44 7.74 -10.10
N VAL A 143 -7.04 6.61 -9.71
CA VAL A 143 -7.71 5.67 -10.64
C VAL A 143 -9.12 5.46 -10.12
N ASP A 144 -10.10 5.72 -10.99
CA ASP A 144 -11.51 5.54 -10.64
C ASP A 144 -11.89 4.05 -10.52
N VAL A 145 -13.18 3.78 -10.29
CA VAL A 145 -13.70 2.42 -10.15
C VAL A 145 -13.82 1.69 -11.48
N ASP A 146 -13.80 2.42 -12.59
CA ASP A 146 -13.83 1.92 -13.96
C ASP A 146 -12.40 1.75 -14.52
N ASN A 147 -11.39 1.86 -13.66
CA ASN A 147 -9.97 1.75 -13.97
C ASN A 147 -9.43 2.81 -14.95
N ASN A 148 -10.01 4.00 -14.97
CA ASN A 148 -9.45 5.12 -15.72
C ASN A 148 -8.57 5.98 -14.81
N ILE A 149 -7.39 6.38 -15.33
CA ILE A 149 -6.57 7.40 -14.68
C ILE A 149 -7.30 8.75 -14.76
N ILE A 150 -7.48 9.36 -13.61
CA ILE A 150 -8.01 10.72 -13.49
C ILE A 150 -6.85 11.69 -13.74
N ASN A 151 -7.07 12.68 -14.61
CA ASN A 151 -6.07 13.72 -14.89
C ASN A 151 -5.66 14.42 -13.57
N PRO A 152 -4.37 14.40 -13.18
CA PRO A 152 -3.88 15.06 -11.97
C PRO A 152 -4.25 16.55 -11.85
N ASP A 153 -4.43 17.26 -12.98
CA ASP A 153 -4.84 18.67 -12.98
C ASP A 153 -6.27 18.91 -12.49
N ASN A 154 -7.11 17.88 -12.55
CA ASN A 154 -8.52 17.91 -12.09
C ASN A 154 -8.66 17.59 -10.60
N LEU A 155 -7.58 17.21 -9.92
CA LEU A 155 -7.61 16.92 -8.48
C LEU A 155 -7.67 18.22 -7.67
N ILE A 156 -8.44 18.19 -6.59
CA ILE A 156 -8.52 19.32 -5.64
C ILE A 156 -7.14 19.53 -4.99
N ASP A 157 -6.55 18.45 -4.48
CA ASP A 157 -5.20 18.46 -3.93
C ASP A 157 -4.22 18.03 -5.02
N LYS A 158 -3.55 18.97 -5.68
CA LYS A 158 -2.66 18.62 -6.80
C LYS A 158 -1.40 17.90 -6.29
N PRO A 159 -1.02 16.74 -6.86
CA PRO A 159 0.20 16.04 -6.48
C PRO A 159 1.43 16.86 -6.85
N CYS A 160 2.45 16.84 -5.98
CA CYS A 160 3.77 17.37 -6.33
C CYS A 160 4.35 16.64 -7.56
N SER A 161 4.96 17.38 -8.47
CA SER A 161 5.64 16.83 -9.65
C SER A 161 6.78 17.75 -10.13
N PRO A 162 8.03 17.25 -10.21
CA PRO A 162 8.46 15.92 -9.81
C PRO A 162 8.51 15.74 -8.28
N GLN A 163 8.17 14.55 -7.78
CA GLN A 163 8.32 14.18 -6.37
C GLN A 163 9.51 13.23 -6.15
N ALA A 164 10.39 13.56 -5.20
CA ALA A 164 11.66 12.84 -5.02
C ALA A 164 11.50 11.33 -4.70
N TRP A 165 10.57 10.96 -3.82
CA TRP A 165 10.32 9.54 -3.53
C TRP A 165 9.69 8.79 -4.70
N ALA A 166 8.96 9.49 -5.57
CA ALA A 166 8.32 8.88 -6.73
C ALA A 166 9.38 8.58 -7.77
N VAL A 167 10.31 9.52 -7.98
CA VAL A 167 11.51 9.29 -8.82
C VAL A 167 12.32 8.09 -8.29
N GLY A 168 12.57 8.02 -6.97
CA GLY A 168 13.27 6.88 -6.37
C GLY A 168 12.56 5.53 -6.59
N ALA A 169 11.24 5.50 -6.40
CA ALA A 169 10.42 4.33 -6.69
C ALA A 169 10.49 3.94 -8.17
N PHE A 170 10.34 4.90 -9.09
CA PHE A 170 10.35 4.65 -10.53
C PHE A 170 11.69 4.10 -11.01
N LEU A 171 12.80 4.68 -10.57
CA LEU A 171 14.14 4.17 -10.87
C LEU A 171 14.27 2.71 -10.43
N SER A 172 13.83 2.39 -9.22
CA SER A 172 13.88 1.01 -8.73
C SER A 172 12.94 0.08 -9.50
N ILE A 173 11.74 0.52 -9.89
CA ILE A 173 10.76 -0.30 -10.62
C ILE A 173 11.26 -0.61 -12.03
N LEU A 174 11.87 0.38 -12.71
CA LEU A 174 12.32 0.27 -14.09
C LEU A 174 13.68 -0.42 -14.24
N ASP A 175 14.51 -0.48 -13.20
CA ASP A 175 15.79 -1.18 -13.26
C ASP A 175 15.59 -2.69 -13.50
N ASP A 176 16.35 -3.28 -14.42
CA ASP A 176 16.31 -4.71 -14.74
C ASP A 176 16.96 -5.57 -13.65
N LYS A 177 17.76 -4.95 -12.77
CA LYS A 177 18.37 -5.62 -11.60
C LYS A 177 17.40 -5.79 -10.43
N PHE A 178 16.12 -5.50 -10.66
CA PHE A 178 15.08 -5.47 -9.63
C PHE A 178 14.82 -6.81 -8.96
#